data_AF-A0A9D6JG67-F1
#
_entry.id   AF-A0A9D6JG67-F1
#
_cell.length_a   1.000
_cell.length_b   1.000
_cell.length_c   1.000
_cell.angle_alpha   90.00
_cell.angle_beta   90.00
_cell.angle_gamma   90.00
#
_symmetry.space_group_name_H-M   'P 1'
#
loop_
_entity.id
_entity.type
_entity.pdbx_description
1 polymer ?
#
loop_
_entity_poly.entity_id
_entity_poly.type
_entity_poly.pdbx_seq_one_letter_code
_entity_poly.pdbx_strand_id
1 'polypeptide(L)'
;SALTPLLAGAGWFYDLRLLRYLSHFITPAASPIRFTARFFLAPLPPGQAPRLILEETSEGFWIGAGEGYRRFQAGELAMAEPAEYALGYLAQFDACEALWQAHADGRHKFHGIVDRIEFYGEGYDWATGTWKFNKPPWHP
;
A
#
# COMPACT_ATOMS: atom_id res chain seq x y z
N SER A 1 -0.19 11.09 -22.33
CA SER A 1 -1.02 9.90 -21.98
C SER A 1 -2.20 9.85 -22.93
N ALA A 2 -2.38 8.72 -23.65
CA ALA A 2 -3.46 8.54 -24.64
C ALA A 2 -4.81 8.10 -24.02
N LEU A 3 -4.82 7.71 -22.74
CA LEU A 3 -6.01 7.16 -22.07
C LEU A 3 -7.11 8.22 -21.87
N THR A 4 -6.75 9.43 -21.43
CA THR A 4 -7.73 10.49 -21.16
C THR A 4 -8.52 10.92 -22.41
N PRO A 5 -7.88 11.19 -23.57
CA PRO A 5 -8.62 11.43 -24.81
C PRO A 5 -9.51 10.27 -25.26
N LEU A 6 -9.06 9.02 -25.05
CA LEU A 6 -9.82 7.81 -25.41
C LEU A 6 -11.11 7.71 -24.58
N LEU A 7 -11.02 7.87 -23.26
CA LEU A 7 -12.19 7.85 -22.37
C LEU A 7 -13.17 8.98 -22.70
N ALA A 8 -12.65 10.19 -22.94
CA ALA A 8 -13.46 11.33 -23.33
C ALA A 8 -14.24 11.09 -24.64
N GLY A 9 -13.58 10.50 -25.64
CA GLY A 9 -14.23 10.14 -26.91
C GLY A 9 -15.35 9.09 -26.76
N ALA A 10 -15.28 8.25 -25.73
CA ALA A 10 -16.31 7.27 -25.39
C ALA A 10 -17.38 7.80 -24.40
N GLY A 11 -17.26 9.04 -23.93
CA GLY A 11 -18.13 9.60 -22.89
C GLY A 11 -17.94 8.96 -21.51
N TRP A 12 -16.77 8.36 -21.25
CA TRP A 12 -16.44 7.69 -19.99
C TRP A 12 -15.59 8.58 -19.08
N PHE A 13 -15.67 8.31 -17.78
CA PHE A 13 -14.93 9.04 -16.75
C PHE A 13 -14.29 8.07 -15.74
N TYR A 14 -13.27 8.54 -15.02
CA TYR A 14 -12.66 7.77 -13.94
C TYR A 14 -13.56 7.78 -12.70
N ASP A 15 -13.99 6.60 -12.24
CA ASP A 15 -14.67 6.48 -10.95
C ASP A 15 -13.64 6.32 -9.82
N LEU A 16 -13.26 7.44 -9.20
CA LEU A 16 -12.27 7.45 -8.12
C LEU A 16 -12.88 7.12 -6.75
N ARG A 17 -14.21 6.95 -6.64
CA ARG A 17 -14.90 6.73 -5.35
C ARG A 17 -14.55 5.38 -4.72
N LEU A 18 -14.11 4.44 -5.54
CA LEU A 18 -13.67 3.10 -5.14
C LEU A 18 -12.27 3.10 -4.53
N LEU A 19 -11.51 4.18 -4.67
CA LEU A 19 -10.18 4.28 -4.11
C LEU A 19 -10.23 4.63 -2.61
N ARG A 20 -9.35 4.00 -1.85
CA ARG A 20 -9.05 4.38 -0.46
C ARG A 20 -7.58 4.78 -0.37
N TYR A 21 -7.32 5.93 0.22
CA TYR A 21 -5.95 6.44 0.30
C TYR A 21 -5.17 5.65 1.34
N LEU A 22 -4.08 4.98 0.91
CA LEU A 22 -3.27 4.14 1.77
C LEU A 22 -2.13 4.93 2.41
N SER A 23 -1.23 5.44 1.59
CA SER A 23 0.04 5.99 2.06
C SER A 23 0.64 7.00 1.08
N HIS A 24 1.55 7.82 1.59
CA HIS A 24 2.31 8.78 0.79
C HIS A 24 3.80 8.62 1.08
N PHE A 25 4.55 8.15 0.09
CA PHE A 25 6.00 7.96 0.19
C PHE A 25 6.71 9.09 -0.56
N ILE A 26 7.65 9.73 0.12
CA ILE A 26 8.51 10.74 -0.48
C ILE A 26 9.95 10.23 -0.35
N THR A 27 10.62 10.05 -1.48
CA THR A 27 12.02 9.62 -1.47
C THR A 27 12.90 10.71 -0.83
N PRO A 28 13.85 10.35 0.05
CA PRO A 28 14.79 11.30 0.67
C PRO A 28 15.47 12.22 -0.32
N ALA A 29 15.82 13.42 0.15
CA ALA A 29 16.54 14.40 -0.66
C ALA A 29 17.91 13.88 -1.13
N ALA A 30 18.56 13.01 -0.36
CA ALA A 30 19.87 12.44 -0.69
C ALA A 30 19.84 11.38 -1.81
N SER A 31 18.67 10.85 -2.17
CA SER A 31 18.56 9.88 -3.25
C SER A 31 18.74 10.56 -4.62
N PRO A 32 19.55 10.00 -5.53
CA PRO A 32 19.75 10.58 -6.87
C PRO A 32 18.48 10.54 -7.73
N ILE A 33 17.56 9.61 -7.43
CA ILE A 33 16.24 9.51 -8.06
C ILE A 33 15.19 9.67 -6.96
N ARG A 34 14.20 10.53 -7.21
CA ARG A 34 13.20 10.90 -6.20
C ARG A 34 11.78 10.80 -6.74
N PHE A 35 10.90 10.29 -5.90
CA PHE A 35 9.47 10.21 -6.17
C PHE A 35 8.67 10.81 -5.01
N THR A 36 7.47 11.28 -5.34
CA THR A 36 6.41 11.59 -4.39
C THR A 36 5.20 10.74 -4.78
N ALA A 37 5.15 9.54 -4.21
CA ALA A 37 4.26 8.48 -4.62
C ALA A 37 3.10 8.32 -3.65
N ARG A 38 1.87 8.26 -4.18
CA ARG A 38 0.65 8.03 -3.42
C ARG A 38 0.12 6.65 -3.76
N PHE A 39 -0.17 5.86 -2.73
CA PHE A 39 -0.68 4.51 -2.87
C PHE A 39 -2.14 4.47 -2.47
N PHE A 40 -2.92 3.66 -3.19
CA PHE A 40 -4.35 3.53 -3.00
C PHE A 40 -4.74 2.05 -2.96
N LEU A 41 -5.79 1.75 -2.21
CA LEU A 41 -6.49 0.47 -2.23
C LEU A 41 -7.71 0.59 -3.14
N ALA A 42 -8.03 -0.49 -3.83
CA ALA A 42 -9.23 -0.63 -4.64
C ALA A 42 -9.72 -2.09 -4.56
N PRO A 43 -11.04 -2.33 -4.60
CA PRO A 43 -11.53 -3.69 -4.75
C PRO A 43 -11.21 -4.16 -6.17
N LEU A 44 -10.78 -5.42 -6.33
CA LEU A 44 -10.64 -6.02 -7.65
C LEU A 44 -12.03 -6.48 -8.12
N PRO A 45 -12.55 -5.97 -9.25
CA PRO A 45 -13.79 -6.47 -9.84
C PRO A 45 -13.71 -7.99 -10.12
N PRO A 46 -14.78 -8.75 -9.85
CA PRO A 46 -14.81 -10.18 -10.14
C PRO A 46 -14.48 -10.47 -11.61
N GLY A 47 -13.70 -11.53 -11.85
CA GLY A 47 -13.33 -11.98 -13.19
C GLY A 47 -12.13 -11.24 -13.82
N GLN A 48 -11.53 -10.27 -13.12
CA GLN A 48 -10.27 -9.67 -13.57
C GLN A 48 -9.06 -10.51 -13.14
N ALA A 49 -8.17 -10.78 -14.09
CA ALA A 49 -6.87 -11.41 -13.85
C ALA A 49 -5.75 -10.45 -14.29
N PRO A 50 -4.62 -10.42 -13.58
CA PRO A 50 -3.47 -9.65 -14.02
C PRO A 50 -2.96 -10.17 -15.37
N ARG A 51 -2.69 -9.26 -16.30
CA ARG A 51 -1.99 -9.56 -17.55
C ARG A 51 -0.64 -8.86 -17.51
N LEU A 52 0.43 -9.63 -17.59
CA LEU A 52 1.80 -9.11 -17.52
C LEU A 52 2.27 -8.59 -18.88
N ILE A 53 3.02 -7.49 -18.83
CA ILE A 53 3.86 -7.03 -19.94
C ILE A 53 5.27 -7.53 -19.62
N LEU A 54 5.67 -8.60 -20.29
CA LEU A 54 6.85 -9.39 -19.91
C LEU A 54 8.18 -8.64 -20.08
N GLU A 55 8.20 -7.54 -20.84
CA GLU A 55 9.36 -6.65 -20.97
C GLU A 55 9.64 -5.87 -19.68
N GLU A 56 8.61 -5.60 -18.87
CA GLU A 56 8.70 -4.80 -17.63
C GLU A 56 8.53 -5.65 -16.36
N THR A 57 7.91 -6.83 -16.46
CA THR A 57 7.55 -7.66 -15.31
C THR A 57 7.69 -9.14 -15.62
N SER A 58 8.57 -9.83 -14.89
CA SER A 58 8.85 -11.26 -15.09
C SER A 58 7.80 -12.19 -14.47
N GLU A 59 7.13 -11.77 -13.40
CA GLU A 59 6.17 -12.59 -12.66
C GLU A 59 5.06 -11.75 -12.01
N GLY A 60 3.93 -12.39 -11.73
CA GLY A 60 2.81 -11.76 -11.03
C GLY A 60 1.81 -12.80 -10.55
N PHE A 61 1.43 -12.68 -9.29
CA PHE A 61 0.52 -13.61 -8.63
C PHE A 61 -0.24 -12.91 -7.50
N TRP A 62 -1.33 -13.54 -7.06
CA TRP A 62 -2.06 -13.09 -5.88
C TRP A 62 -1.52 -13.79 -4.63
N ILE A 63 -1.32 -13.02 -3.57
CA ILE A 63 -0.86 -13.51 -2.26
C ILE A 63 -1.64 -12.80 -1.15
N GLY A 64 -1.99 -13.52 -0.10
CA GLY A 64 -2.58 -12.93 1.10
C GLY A 64 -1.56 -12.02 1.79
N ALA A 65 -1.99 -10.86 2.30
CA ALA A 65 -1.10 -9.85 2.83
C ALA A 65 -0.19 -10.38 3.96
N GLY A 66 -0.76 -11.13 4.92
CA GLY A 66 0.01 -11.73 6.01
C GLY A 66 1.06 -12.73 5.53
N GLU A 67 0.73 -13.58 4.55
CA GLU A 67 1.68 -14.54 3.99
C GLU A 67 2.79 -13.85 3.19
N GLY A 68 2.46 -12.82 2.40
CA GLY A 68 3.46 -12.04 1.67
C GLY A 68 4.42 -11.30 2.59
N TYR A 69 3.89 -10.72 3.68
CA TYR A 69 4.71 -10.07 4.70
C TYR A 69 5.63 -11.06 5.42
N ARG A 70 5.11 -12.23 5.82
CA ARG A 70 5.91 -13.31 6.42
C ARG A 70 7.06 -13.76 5.52
N ARG A 71 6.81 -13.99 4.22
CA ARG A 71 7.86 -14.38 3.26
C ARG A 71 8.93 -13.30 3.12
N PHE A 72 8.54 -12.04 3.12
CA PHE A 72 9.51 -10.94 3.11
C PHE A 72 10.38 -10.92 4.36
N GLN A 73 9.78 -11.07 5.55
CA GLN A 73 10.55 -11.16 6.80
C GLN A 73 11.51 -12.35 6.80
N ALA A 74 11.15 -13.45 6.15
CA ALA A 74 11.99 -14.63 5.96
C ALA A 74 13.04 -14.48 4.84
N GLY A 75 13.05 -13.38 4.08
CA GLY A 75 13.94 -13.17 2.93
C GLY A 75 13.56 -13.99 1.68
N GLU A 76 12.37 -14.60 1.67
CA GLU A 76 11.85 -15.45 0.59
C GLU A 76 11.16 -14.65 -0.53
N LEU A 77 10.75 -13.41 -0.24
CA LEU A 77 10.08 -12.51 -1.19
C LEU A 77 10.68 -11.10 -1.08
N ALA A 78 11.43 -10.68 -2.10
CA ALA A 78 12.00 -9.33 -2.12
C ALA A 78 10.90 -8.29 -2.38
N MET A 79 10.87 -7.22 -1.57
CA MET A 79 9.94 -6.10 -1.72
C MET A 79 10.65 -4.77 -1.52
N ALA A 80 10.21 -3.76 -2.26
CA ALA A 80 10.54 -2.38 -1.93
C ALA A 80 9.72 -1.91 -0.72
N GLU A 81 10.22 -0.88 -0.03
CA GLU A 81 9.62 -0.35 1.21
C GLU A 81 8.10 -0.09 1.13
N PRO A 82 7.54 0.55 0.07
CA PRO A 82 6.10 0.77 0.03
C PRO A 82 5.27 -0.52 0.04
N ALA A 83 5.78 -1.58 -0.57
CA ALA A 83 5.09 -2.85 -0.65
C ALA A 83 5.14 -3.62 0.69
N GLU A 84 6.28 -3.67 1.37
CA GLU A 84 6.36 -4.32 2.69
C GLU A 84 5.47 -3.64 3.73
N TYR A 85 5.41 -2.30 3.77
CA TYR A 85 4.57 -1.55 4.71
C TYR A 85 3.09 -1.74 4.38
N ALA A 86 2.74 -1.77 3.09
CA ALA A 86 1.38 -2.07 2.67
C ALA A 86 0.97 -3.47 3.14
N LEU A 87 1.78 -4.51 2.89
CA LEU A 87 1.43 -5.87 3.32
C LEU A 87 1.37 -6.00 4.85
N GLY A 88 2.31 -5.40 5.59
CA GLY A 88 2.31 -5.41 7.05
C GLY A 88 1.11 -4.67 7.65
N TYR A 89 0.65 -3.58 7.03
CA TYR A 89 -0.58 -2.89 7.42
C TYR A 89 -1.82 -3.74 7.11
N LEU A 90 -1.93 -4.25 5.89
CA LEU A 90 -3.08 -5.04 5.43
C LEU A 90 -3.23 -6.36 6.20
N ALA A 91 -2.12 -6.96 6.65
CA ALA A 91 -2.10 -8.18 7.43
C ALA A 91 -2.76 -8.06 8.81
N GLN A 92 -3.04 -6.84 9.29
CA GLN A 92 -3.70 -6.59 10.58
C GLN A 92 -5.22 -6.74 10.51
N PHE A 93 -5.79 -6.94 9.32
CA PHE A 93 -7.22 -7.01 9.11
C PHE A 93 -7.64 -8.42 8.72
N ASP A 94 -8.57 -8.99 9.49
CA ASP A 94 -9.15 -10.30 9.21
C ASP A 94 -10.13 -10.28 8.02
N ALA A 95 -10.61 -9.09 7.64
CA ALA A 95 -11.61 -8.91 6.59
C ALA A 95 -11.46 -7.57 5.85
N CYS A 96 -11.84 -7.57 4.56
CA CYS A 96 -11.84 -6.36 3.73
C CYS A 96 -12.75 -5.27 4.30
N GLU A 97 -13.85 -5.63 4.95
CA GLU A 97 -14.79 -4.70 5.57
C GLU A 97 -14.11 -3.89 6.68
N ALA A 98 -13.34 -4.55 7.55
CA ALA A 98 -12.61 -3.89 8.64
C ALA A 98 -11.55 -2.93 8.08
N LEU A 99 -10.84 -3.36 7.03
CA LEU A 99 -9.90 -2.51 6.30
C LEU A 99 -10.61 -1.29 5.70
N TRP A 100 -11.75 -1.47 5.04
CA TRP A 100 -12.50 -0.35 4.45
C TRP A 100 -12.99 0.65 5.49
N GLN A 101 -13.44 0.16 6.65
CA GLN A 101 -13.83 1.02 7.77
C GLN A 101 -12.65 1.82 8.32
N ALA A 102 -11.46 1.20 8.42
CA ALA A 102 -10.25 1.91 8.84
C ALA A 102 -9.87 3.07 7.90
N HIS A 103 -10.28 3.03 6.63
CA HIS A 103 -10.07 4.10 5.63
C HIS A 103 -11.30 4.98 5.37
N ALA A 104 -12.35 4.90 6.19
CA ALA A 104 -13.58 5.69 6.00
C ALA A 104 -13.36 7.21 6.13
N ASP A 105 -12.30 7.63 6.82
CA ASP A 105 -11.90 9.03 6.99
C ASP A 105 -11.26 9.66 5.73
N GLY A 106 -10.96 8.86 4.70
CA GLY A 106 -10.32 9.32 3.47
C GLY A 106 -8.86 9.76 3.63
N ARG A 107 -8.23 9.50 4.79
CA ARG A 107 -6.85 9.88 5.09
C ARG A 107 -5.91 8.70 4.82
N HIS A 108 -4.68 9.00 4.42
CA HIS A 108 -3.62 8.00 4.41
C HIS A 108 -3.20 7.64 5.84
N LYS A 109 -2.60 6.46 5.99
CA LYS A 109 -2.33 5.83 7.29
C LYS A 109 -0.87 5.92 7.73
N PHE A 110 0.05 6.11 6.79
CA PHE A 110 1.47 6.23 7.06
C PHE A 110 2.21 6.99 5.96
N HIS A 111 3.35 7.56 6.33
CA HIS A 111 4.31 8.21 5.44
C HIS A 111 5.64 7.46 5.48
N GLY A 112 5.95 6.68 4.45
CA GLY A 112 7.24 5.98 4.39
C GLY A 112 8.46 6.89 4.45
N ILE A 113 9.63 6.29 4.65
CA ILE A 113 10.98 6.87 4.87
C ILE A 113 11.10 7.99 5.93
N VAL A 114 10.14 8.91 6.09
CA VAL A 114 10.08 9.85 7.22
C VAL A 114 9.69 9.11 8.50
N ASP A 115 8.66 8.25 8.46
CA ASP A 115 8.29 7.43 9.63
C ASP A 115 9.44 6.50 10.03
N ARG A 116 10.26 5.99 9.09
CA ARG A 116 11.42 5.14 9.44
C ARG A 116 12.59 5.93 10.07
N ILE A 117 12.77 7.20 9.71
CA ILE A 117 13.85 8.06 10.24
C ILE A 117 13.46 8.64 11.61
N GLU A 118 12.17 8.91 11.87
CA GLU A 118 11.66 9.32 13.18
C GLU A 118 11.37 8.12 14.12
N PHE A 119 11.06 6.92 13.61
CA PHE A 119 10.80 5.70 14.39
C PHE A 119 12.00 4.74 14.43
N TYR A 120 13.15 5.19 14.93
CA TYR A 120 14.11 4.25 15.52
C TYR A 120 13.49 3.66 16.81
N GLY A 121 12.71 2.58 16.65
CA GLY A 121 12.53 1.55 17.68
C GLY A 121 11.48 1.76 18.78
N GLU A 122 10.79 2.90 18.87
CA GLU A 122 9.79 3.08 19.92
C GLU A 122 8.34 2.89 19.43
N GLY A 123 7.75 1.76 19.83
CA GLY A 123 6.30 1.63 19.93
C GLY A 123 5.61 0.61 19.02
N TYR A 124 6.28 0.01 18.04
CA TYR A 124 5.71 -1.06 17.21
C TYR A 124 6.42 -2.39 17.50
N ASP A 125 5.66 -3.38 17.97
CA ASP A 125 6.15 -4.74 18.17
C ASP A 125 6.07 -5.52 16.86
N TRP A 126 7.23 -5.74 16.26
CA TRP A 126 7.36 -6.44 14.97
C TRP A 126 7.16 -7.95 15.07
N ALA A 127 7.21 -8.52 16.28
CA ALA A 127 6.98 -9.95 16.52
C ALA A 127 5.49 -10.25 16.70
N THR A 128 4.73 -9.32 17.29
CA THR A 128 3.29 -9.48 17.54
C THR A 128 2.40 -8.66 16.61
N GLY A 129 2.96 -7.74 15.82
CA GLY A 129 2.22 -6.88 14.90
C GLY A 129 1.36 -5.82 15.60
N THR A 130 1.69 -5.45 16.84
CA THR A 130 0.89 -4.55 17.66
C THR A 130 1.64 -3.29 18.07
N TRP A 131 0.93 -2.18 18.19
CA TRP A 131 1.48 -0.97 18.81
C TRP A 131 1.51 -1.13 20.34
N LYS A 132 2.58 -0.69 20.99
CA LYS A 132 2.74 -0.65 22.46
C LYS A 132 1.78 0.35 23.13
N PHE A 133 1.12 1.20 22.36
CA PHE A 133 0.12 2.15 22.84
C PHE A 133 -1.28 1.71 22.41
N ASN A 134 -2.29 1.92 23.27
CA ASN A 134 -3.70 1.57 23.03
C ASN A 134 -4.31 2.25 21.79
N LYS A 135 -3.59 3.16 21.14
CA LYS A 135 -3.90 3.74 19.84
C LYS A 135 -2.59 3.98 19.09
N PRO A 136 -2.56 3.82 17.76
CA PRO A 136 -1.42 4.26 17.01
C PRO A 136 -1.27 5.80 17.11
N PRO A 137 -0.04 6.34 17.06
CA PRO A 137 0.27 7.73 17.41
C PRO A 137 -0.34 8.80 16.48
N TRP A 138 -1.11 8.39 15.46
CA TRP A 138 -1.80 9.28 14.52
C TRP A 138 -3.26 9.59 14.91
N HIS A 139 -3.73 9.17 16.07
CA HIS A 139 -4.99 9.66 16.64
C HIS A 139 -4.71 10.82 17.62
N PRO A 140 -5.33 12.00 17.45
CA PRO A 140 -5.41 12.96 18.55
C PRO A 140 -6.15 12.37 19.75
#